data_AF-A0A7J9UX76-F1
#
_entry.id   AF-A0A7J9UX76-F1
#
_cell.length_a   1.000
_cell.length_b   1.000
_cell.length_c   1.000
_cell.angle_alpha   90.00
_cell.angle_beta   90.00
_cell.angle_gamma   90.00
#
_symmetry.space_group_name_H-M   'P 1'
#
loop_
_entity.id
_entity.type
_entity.pdbx_description
1 polymer ?
#
loop_
_entity_poly.entity_id
_entity_poly.type
_entity_poly.pdbx_seq_one_letter_code
_entity_poly.pdbx_strand_id
1 'polypeptide(L)'
;MFVRTRDAIEAHLTIVFTALAVSREVQRRSGLAIRNVIRQLRPLRSATITANGATQTIPPQIDPDRRAIIDTLTTGKSQALSE
;
A
#
# COMPACT_ATOMS: atom_id res chain seq x y z
N MET A 1 7.40 -37.85 -2.86
CA MET A 1 6.66 -36.61 -3.21
C MET A 1 6.31 -35.84 -1.94
N PHE A 2 7.31 -35.39 -1.15
CA PHE A 2 7.09 -34.72 0.15
C PHE A 2 7.96 -33.47 0.36
N VAL A 3 9.05 -33.31 -0.41
CA VAL A 3 9.94 -32.12 -0.37
C VAL A 3 9.18 -30.84 -0.73
N ARG A 4 8.36 -30.87 -1.79
CA ARG A 4 7.58 -29.69 -2.24
C ARG A 4 6.48 -29.27 -1.27
N THR A 5 6.00 -30.16 -0.41
CA THR A 5 4.90 -29.87 0.51
C THR A 5 5.36 -28.95 1.64
N ARG A 6 6.55 -29.21 2.19
CA ARG A 6 7.13 -28.34 3.22
C ARG A 6 7.46 -26.95 2.66
N ASP A 7 8.13 -26.91 1.51
CA ASP A 7 8.47 -25.64 0.85
C ASP A 7 7.22 -24.80 0.53
N ALA A 8 6.14 -25.46 0.07
CA ALA A 8 4.87 -24.78 -0.20
C ALA A 8 4.20 -24.23 1.06
N ILE A 9 4.24 -24.98 2.18
CA ILE A 9 3.70 -24.53 3.47
C ILE A 9 4.49 -23.34 3.97
N GLU A 10 5.82 -23.43 3.99
CA GLU A 10 6.69 -22.36 4.47
C GLU A 10 6.49 -21.09 3.63
N ALA A 11 6.48 -21.20 2.29
CA ALA A 11 6.22 -20.08 1.41
C ALA A 11 4.84 -19.44 1.65
N HIS A 12 3.80 -20.25 1.82
CA HIS A 12 2.45 -19.74 2.10
C HIS A 12 2.40 -19.01 3.44
N LEU A 13 2.95 -19.61 4.50
CA LEU A 13 2.98 -19.00 5.83
C LEU A 13 3.78 -17.70 5.81
N THR A 14 4.94 -17.65 5.15
CA THR A 14 5.70 -16.41 4.97
C THR A 14 4.83 -15.34 4.35
N ILE A 15 4.17 -15.60 3.21
CA ILE A 15 3.35 -14.61 2.52
C ILE A 15 2.18 -14.15 3.39
N VAL A 16 1.45 -15.07 4.03
CA VAL A 16 0.27 -14.73 4.85
C VAL A 16 0.67 -13.97 6.10
N PHE A 17 1.75 -14.36 6.79
CA PHE A 17 2.23 -13.63 7.97
C PHE A 17 2.76 -12.25 7.60
N THR A 18 3.50 -12.11 6.49
CA THR A 18 3.91 -10.80 5.99
C THR A 18 2.69 -9.93 5.67
N ALA A 19 1.69 -10.46 4.96
CA ALA A 19 0.47 -9.72 4.65
C ALA A 19 -0.29 -9.31 5.92
N LEU A 20 -0.37 -10.19 6.93
CA LEU A 20 -0.99 -9.89 8.22
C LEU A 20 -0.22 -8.81 8.99
N ALA A 21 1.11 -8.89 9.03
CA ALA A 21 1.96 -7.91 9.69
C ALA A 21 1.81 -6.53 9.04
N VAL A 22 1.87 -6.44 7.71
CA VAL A 22 1.63 -5.19 6.98
C VAL A 22 0.23 -4.65 7.24
N SER A 23 -0.79 -5.51 7.21
CA SER A 23 -2.17 -5.10 7.48
C SER A 23 -2.35 -4.54 8.88
N ARG A 24 -1.74 -5.17 9.89
CA ARG A 24 -1.76 -4.71 11.28
C ARG A 24 -1.02 -3.38 11.44
N GLU A 25 0.13 -3.22 10.79
CA GLU A 25 0.89 -1.98 10.85
C GLU A 25 0.14 -0.81 10.22
N VAL A 26 -0.51 -1.02 9.07
CA VAL A 26 -1.38 -0.03 8.45
C VAL A 26 -2.52 0.36 9.38
N GLN A 27 -3.23 -0.62 9.95
CA GLN A 27 -4.32 -0.37 10.90
C GLN A 27 -3.84 0.39 12.15
N ARG A 28 -2.67 0.03 12.69
CA ARG A 28 -2.07 0.67 13.86
C ARG A 28 -1.73 2.13 13.60
N ARG A 29 -1.18 2.45 12.43
CA ARG A 29 -0.81 3.82 12.06
C ARG A 29 -2.02 4.69 11.75
N SER A 30 -2.98 4.16 10.99
CA SER A 30 -4.10 4.97 10.50
C SER A 30 -5.31 4.96 11.45
N GLY A 31 -5.40 4.02 12.40
CA GLY A 31 -6.57 3.82 13.26
C GLY A 31 -7.82 3.32 12.52
N LEU A 32 -7.67 2.90 11.26
CA LEU A 32 -8.79 2.49 10.40
C LEU A 32 -8.69 1.01 10.06
N ALA A 33 -9.83 0.34 9.89
CA ALA A 33 -9.85 -1.02 9.35
C ALA A 33 -9.18 -1.06 7.96
N ILE A 34 -8.39 -2.12 7.69
CA ILE A 34 -7.64 -2.27 6.43
C ILE A 34 -8.51 -2.16 5.18
N ARG A 35 -9.74 -2.70 5.23
CA ARG A 35 -10.73 -2.57 4.14
C ARG A 35 -11.06 -1.11 3.84
N ASN A 36 -11.16 -0.26 4.85
CA ASN A 36 -11.48 1.16 4.67
C ASN A 36 -10.31 1.88 4.01
N VAL A 37 -9.08 1.66 4.48
CA VAL A 37 -7.86 2.23 3.89
C VAL A 37 -7.75 1.85 2.41
N ILE A 38 -7.88 0.55 2.08
CA ILE A 38 -7.82 0.08 0.70
C ILE A 38 -8.90 0.74 -0.15
N ARG A 39 -10.15 0.80 0.32
CA ARG A 39 -11.27 1.38 -0.46
C ARG A 39 -11.07 2.87 -0.74
N GLN A 40 -10.50 3.61 0.21
CA GLN A 40 -10.29 5.05 0.04
C GLN A 40 -9.08 5.38 -0.84
N LEU A 41 -8.00 4.61 -0.74
CA LEU A 41 -6.75 4.87 -1.48
C LEU A 41 -6.71 4.17 -2.85
N ARG A 42 -7.39 3.03 -3.04
CA ARG A 42 -7.37 2.26 -4.30
C ARG A 42 -7.72 3.08 -5.56
N PRO A 43 -8.69 4.02 -5.52
CA PRO A 43 -9.04 4.85 -6.68
C PRO A 43 -7.97 5.89 -7.04
N LEU A 44 -7.05 6.23 -6.13
CA LEU A 44 -5.97 7.18 -6.40
C LEU A 44 -4.94 6.52 -7.33
N ARG A 45 -5.10 6.75 -8.63
CA ARG A 45 -4.22 6.23 -9.69
C ARG A 45 -3.86 7.36 -10.64
N SER A 46 -2.63 7.35 -11.12
CA SER A 46 -2.22 8.24 -12.20
C SER A 46 -2.91 7.81 -13.51
N ALA A 47 -3.31 8.80 -14.31
CA ALA A 47 -3.83 8.55 -15.65
C ALA A 47 -2.74 8.83 -16.68
N THR A 48 -2.57 7.95 -17.65
CA THR A 48 -1.69 8.18 -18.80
C THR A 48 -2.57 8.47 -20.00
N ILE A 49 -2.42 9.66 -20.58
CA ILE A 49 -3.18 10.14 -21.73
C ILE A 49 -2.23 10.28 -22.90
N THR A 50 -2.59 9.73 -24.05
CA THR A 50 -1.90 9.95 -25.31
C THR A 50 -2.78 10.77 -26.23
N ALA A 51 -2.31 11.93 -26.65
CA ALA A 51 -3.01 12.82 -27.58
C ALA A 51 -2.00 13.47 -28.54
N ASN A 52 -2.33 13.53 -29.84
CA ASN A 52 -1.48 14.12 -30.89
C ASN A 52 -0.02 13.62 -30.88
N GLY A 53 0.19 12.33 -30.56
CA GLY A 53 1.53 11.72 -30.48
C GLY A 53 2.31 12.04 -29.20
N ALA A 54 1.78 12.86 -28.29
CA ALA A 54 2.37 13.12 -26.99
C ALA A 54 1.70 12.28 -25.90
N THR A 55 2.51 11.64 -25.05
CA THR A 55 2.04 10.89 -23.87
C THR A 55 2.32 11.71 -22.62
N GLN A 56 1.30 11.93 -21.79
CA GLN A 56 1.43 12.61 -20.50
C GLN A 56 0.85 11.75 -19.39
N THR A 57 1.54 11.71 -18.25
CA THR A 57 1.06 11.07 -17.02
C THR A 57 0.60 12.14 -16.05
N ILE A 58 -0.67 12.07 -15.67
CA ILE A 58 -1.32 13.02 -14.76
C ILE A 58 -1.48 12.34 -13.40
N PRO A 59 -0.98 12.93 -12.30
CA PRO A 59 -1.14 12.37 -10.97
C PRO A 59 -2.60 12.43 -10.51
N PRO A 60 -3.02 11.54 -9.59
CA PRO A 60 -4.36 11.59 -9.02
C PRO A 60 -4.54 12.88 -8.22
N GLN A 61 -5.75 13.45 -8.26
CA GLN A 61 -6.15 14.49 -7.33
C GLN A 61 -6.40 13.87 -5.96
N ILE A 62 -5.72 14.39 -4.93
CA ILE A 62 -5.79 13.88 -3.56
C ILE A 62 -6.45 14.94 -2.69
N ASP A 63 -7.68 14.65 -2.28
CA ASP A 63 -8.46 15.46 -1.33
C ASP A 63 -7.91 15.34 0.11
N PRO A 64 -8.01 16.40 0.94
CA PRO A 64 -7.53 16.45 2.33
C PRO A 64 -7.75 15.18 3.17
N ASP A 65 -8.93 14.57 3.14
CA ASP A 65 -9.21 13.38 3.94
C ASP A 65 -8.29 12.21 3.58
N ARG A 66 -8.05 12.02 2.27
CA ARG A 66 -7.16 10.96 1.76
C ARG A 66 -5.70 11.33 1.99
N ARG A 67 -5.36 12.62 1.95
CA ARG A 67 -4.03 13.11 2.27
C ARG A 67 -3.67 12.79 3.72
N ALA A 68 -4.58 13.04 4.66
CA ALA A 68 -4.38 12.71 6.07
C ALA A 68 -4.09 11.22 6.27
N ILE A 69 -4.80 10.33 5.57
CA ILE A 69 -4.51 8.89 5.62
C ILE A 69 -3.09 8.59 5.10
N ILE A 70 -2.69 9.17 3.97
CA ILE A 70 -1.34 8.98 3.42
C ILE A 70 -0.28 9.47 4.43
N ASP A 71 -0.49 10.64 5.03
CA ASP A 71 0.44 11.23 5.98
C ASP A 71 0.60 10.37 7.24
N THR A 72 -0.48 9.78 7.78
CA THR A 72 -0.37 8.83 8.91
C THR A 72 0.46 7.59 8.58
N LEU A 73 0.48 7.16 7.31
CA LEU A 73 1.24 5.99 6.88
C LEU A 73 2.72 6.33 6.61
N THR A 74 3.04 7.55 6.20
CA THR A 74 4.39 7.98 5.79
C THR A 74 5.19 8.66 6.90
N THR A 75 4.54 9.33 7.86
CA THR A 75 5.21 10.19 8.86
C THR A 75 6.27 9.45 9.70
N GLY A 76 6.08 8.15 9.99
CA GLY A 76 7.08 7.34 10.70
C GLY A 76 8.36 7.00 9.92
N LYS A 77 8.45 7.33 8.61
CA LYS A 77 9.65 7.11 7.78
C LYS A 77 10.51 8.37 7.63
N SER A 78 9.95 9.56 7.83
CA SER A 78 10.67 10.83 7.60
C SER A 78 11.67 11.17 8.71
N GLN A 79 11.41 10.73 9.95
CA GLN A 79 12.32 10.99 11.09
C GLN A 79 13.52 10.03 11.13
N ALA A 80 13.44 8.84 10.52
CA ALA A 80 14.49 7.82 10.57
C ALA A 80 15.52 7.88 9.41
N LEU A 81 15.27 8.69 8.37
CA LEU A 81 16.23 8.95 7.29
C LEU A 81 16.90 10.33 7.40
N SER A 82 16.66 11.06 8.50
CA SER A 82 17.23 12.38 8.75
C SER A 82 18.26 12.38 9.89
N GLU A 83 18.69 11.21 10.37
CA GLU A 83 19.82 11.01 11.30
C GLU A 83 20.92 10.17 10.65
#